data_AF-A0A744GEQ3-F1
#
_entry.id   AF-A0A744GEQ3-F1
#
_cell.length_a   1.000
_cell.length_b   1.000
_cell.length_c   1.000
_cell.angle_alpha   90.00
_cell.angle_beta   90.00
_cell.angle_gamma   90.00
#
_symmetry.space_group_name_H-M   'P 1'
#
loop_
_entity.id
_entity.type
_entity.pdbx_description
1 polymer ?
#
loop_
_entity_poly.entity_id
_entity_poly.type
_entity_poly.pdbx_seq_one_letter_code
_entity_poly.pdbx_strand_id
1 'polypeptide(L)'
;MAKFTKKQRFYLYQFCADMIKADLPLYDSVVKLHTEGRTLLGAGFVKKLQAFLDKMATTESVSGVFEGFVPREELGVIYSSEKSGALAEGFLSIVATLKFEQ
;
A
#
# COMPACT_ATOMS: atom_id res chain seq x y z
N MET A 1 -6.85 14.88 0.95
CA MET A 1 -6.10 13.80 1.63
C MET A 1 -4.61 13.96 1.34
N ALA A 2 -3.75 13.81 2.36
CA ALA A 2 -2.31 13.92 2.15
C ALA A 2 -1.76 12.59 1.61
N LYS A 3 -1.22 12.61 0.39
CA LYS A 3 -0.56 11.45 -0.25
C LYS A 3 0.53 10.85 0.64
N PHE A 4 0.79 9.56 0.49
CA PHE A 4 1.94 8.92 1.14
C PHE A 4 3.24 9.50 0.59
N THR A 5 4.19 9.79 1.49
CA THR A 5 5.55 10.17 1.10
C THR A 5 6.26 9.01 0.40
N LYS A 6 7.34 9.28 -0.35
CA LYS A 6 8.12 8.22 -1.02
C LYS A 6 8.52 7.08 -0.06
N LYS A 7 9.01 7.42 1.14
CA LYS A 7 9.36 6.45 2.19
C LYS A 7 8.16 5.62 2.66
N GLN A 8 7.01 6.26 2.86
CA GLN A 8 5.77 5.57 3.27
C GLN A 8 5.25 4.63 2.18
N ARG A 9 5.28 5.06 0.92
CA ARG A 9 4.88 4.24 -0.23
C ARG A 9 5.79 3.03 -0.39
N PHE A 10 7.10 3.25 -0.36
CA PHE A 10 8.10 2.18 -0.39
C PHE A 10 7.79 1.10 0.67
N TYR A 11 7.61 1.52 1.93
CA TYR A 11 7.30 0.61 3.02
C TYR A 11 5.98 -0.13 2.79
N LEU A 12 4.92 0.60 2.44
CA LEU A 12 3.57 0.04 2.30
C LEU A 12 3.50 -0.96 1.14
N TYR A 13 4.15 -0.69 0.01
CA TYR A 13 4.19 -1.62 -1.12
C TYR A 13 4.99 -2.89 -0.79
N GLN A 14 6.15 -2.75 -0.15
CA GLN A 14 6.92 -3.92 0.30
C GLN A 14 6.07 -4.77 1.25
N PHE A 15 5.45 -4.13 2.25
CA PHE A 15 4.56 -4.81 3.18
C PHE A 15 3.42 -5.53 2.47
N CYS A 16 2.69 -4.87 1.57
CA CYS A 16 1.58 -5.50 0.85
C CYS A 16 2.06 -6.69 0.01
N ALA A 17 3.20 -6.57 -0.67
CA ALA A 17 3.77 -7.67 -1.44
C ALA A 17 4.10 -8.88 -0.54
N ASP A 18 4.74 -8.63 0.61
CA ASP A 18 5.13 -9.69 1.55
C ASP A 18 3.91 -10.40 2.12
N MET A 19 2.83 -9.67 2.44
CA MET A 19 1.58 -10.26 2.96
C MET A 19 0.88 -11.11 1.90
N ILE A 20 0.78 -10.63 0.65
CA ILE A 20 0.18 -11.42 -0.44
C ILE A 20 0.99 -12.71 -0.66
N LYS A 21 2.33 -12.63 -0.69
CA LYS A 21 3.20 -13.80 -0.87
C LYS A 21 3.15 -14.80 0.28
N ALA A 22 2.77 -14.33 1.47
CA ALA A 22 2.54 -15.17 2.64
C ALA A 22 1.10 -15.69 2.73
N ASP A 23 0.27 -15.49 1.69
CA ASP A 23 -1.15 -15.82 1.66
C ASP A 23 -1.96 -15.17 2.81
N LEU A 24 -1.54 -13.98 3.25
CA LEU A 24 -2.19 -13.22 4.31
C LEU A 24 -3.15 -12.17 3.72
N PRO A 25 -4.39 -12.06 4.23
CA PRO A 25 -5.32 -11.03 3.81
C PRO A 25 -4.76 -9.61 4.05
N LEU A 26 -4.77 -8.79 3.00
CA LEU A 26 -4.22 -7.42 3.06
C LEU A 26 -4.92 -6.56 4.10
N TYR A 27 -6.25 -6.61 4.19
CA TYR A 27 -7.01 -5.80 5.14
C TYR A 27 -6.57 -6.08 6.58
N ASP A 28 -6.59 -7.35 6.99
CA ASP A 28 -6.18 -7.75 8.34
C ASP A 28 -4.73 -7.38 8.62
N SER A 29 -3.87 -7.52 7.63
CA SER A 29 -2.45 -7.17 7.73
C SER A 29 -2.26 -5.67 7.94
N VAL A 30 -2.97 -4.82 7.21
CA VAL A 30 -2.90 -3.35 7.36
C VAL A 30 -3.54 -2.89 8.67
N VAL A 31 -4.61 -3.55 9.12
CA VAL A 31 -5.18 -3.31 10.46
C VAL A 31 -4.13 -3.59 11.53
N LYS A 32 -3.47 -4.75 11.50
CA LYS A 32 -2.39 -5.09 12.44
C LYS A 32 -1.22 -4.10 12.37
N LEU A 33 -0.80 -3.72 11.16
CA LEU A 33 0.24 -2.70 10.97
C LEU A 33 -0.15 -1.37 11.63
N HIS A 34 -1.40 -0.95 11.50
CA HIS A 34 -1.89 0.27 12.11
C HIS A 34 -1.99 0.17 13.64
N THR A 35 -2.50 -0.95 14.18
CA THR A 35 -2.73 -1.12 15.63
C THR A 35 -1.43 -1.38 16.39
N GLU A 36 -0.59 -2.28 15.89
CA GLU A 36 0.62 -2.74 16.58
C GLU A 36 1.85 -1.90 16.19
N GLY A 37 1.92 -1.43 14.94
CA GLY A 37 3.04 -0.65 14.43
C GLY A 37 3.02 0.84 14.79
N ARG A 38 1.96 1.33 15.44
CA ARG A 38 1.73 2.78 15.67
C ARG A 38 2.91 3.51 16.31
N THR A 39 3.57 2.87 17.28
CA THR A 39 4.72 3.43 18.01
C THR A 39 5.97 3.55 17.15
N LEU A 40 6.09 2.74 16.09
CA LEU A 40 7.25 2.69 15.19
C LEU A 40 7.05 3.53 13.91
N LEU A 41 5.81 3.66 13.42
CA LEU A 41 5.51 4.29 12.13
C LEU A 41 5.42 5.82 12.19
N GLY A 42 5.26 6.39 13.39
CA GLY A 42 5.08 7.82 13.62
C GLY A 42 3.66 8.32 13.34
N ALA A 43 3.23 9.36 14.06
CA ALA A 43 1.85 9.85 14.06
C ALA A 43 1.32 10.25 12.67
N GLY A 44 2.17 10.85 11.83
CA GLY A 44 1.80 11.26 10.48
C GLY A 44 1.53 10.10 9.53
N PHE A 45 2.23 8.96 9.69
CA PHE A 45 1.96 7.77 8.88
C PHE A 45 0.69 7.07 9.37
N VAL A 46 0.56 6.91 10.69
CA VAL A 46 -0.62 6.30 11.33
C VAL A 46 -1.91 7.00 10.91
N LYS A 47 -1.94 8.34 10.91
CA LYS A 47 -3.12 9.10 10.46
C LYS A 47 -3.49 8.81 9.00
N LYS A 48 -2.50 8.64 8.12
CA LYS A 48 -2.74 8.28 6.71
C LYS A 48 -3.19 6.83 6.57
N LEU A 49 -2.64 5.91 7.37
CA LEU A 49 -3.07 4.51 7.41
C LEU A 49 -4.51 4.38 7.90
N GLN A 50 -4.94 5.17 8.90
CA GLN A 50 -6.35 5.21 9.30
C GLN A 50 -7.25 5.58 8.12
N ALA A 51 -6.93 6.68 7.43
CA ALA A 51 -7.72 7.12 6.28
C ALA A 51 -7.70 6.09 5.12
N PHE A 52 -6.59 5.36 4.98
CA PHE A 52 -6.46 4.28 4.00
C PHE A 52 -7.32 3.07 4.38
N LEU A 53 -7.34 2.68 5.65
CA LEU A 53 -8.21 1.62 6.19
C LEU A 53 -9.69 1.96 6.05
N ASP A 54 -10.07 3.22 6.35
CA ASP A 54 -11.44 3.70 6.17
C ASP A 54 -11.89 3.54 4.70
N LYS A 55 -10.96 3.73 3.76
CA LYS A 55 -11.21 3.50 2.34
C LYS A 55 -11.26 2.01 1.98
N MET A 56 -10.39 1.18 2.55
CA MET A 56 -10.45 -0.28 2.37
C MET A 56 -11.80 -0.86 2.81
N ALA A 57 -12.38 -0.34 3.88
CA ALA A 57 -13.67 -0.82 4.39
C ALA A 57 -14.86 -0.56 3.45
N THR A 58 -14.70 0.32 2.45
CA THR A 58 -15.77 0.76 1.55
C THR A 58 -15.46 0.55 0.07
N THR A 59 -14.27 0.04 -0.27
CA THR A 59 -13.79 -0.09 -1.65
C THR A 59 -13.43 -1.55 -1.94
N GLU A 60 -13.97 -2.10 -3.02
CA GLU A 60 -13.82 -3.52 -3.35
C GLU A 60 -12.53 -3.87 -4.10
N SER A 61 -11.84 -2.88 -4.69
CA SER A 61 -10.59 -3.08 -5.42
C SER A 61 -9.39 -2.46 -4.71
N VAL A 62 -8.26 -3.15 -4.74
CA VAL A 62 -6.98 -2.67 -4.21
C VAL A 62 -6.55 -1.40 -4.93
N SER A 63 -6.61 -1.36 -6.26
CA SER A 63 -6.32 -0.13 -7.00
C SER A 63 -7.22 1.03 -6.58
N GLY A 64 -8.51 0.77 -6.37
CA GLY A 64 -9.46 1.75 -5.85
C GLY A 64 -9.03 2.31 -4.48
N VAL A 65 -8.57 1.45 -3.56
CA VAL A 65 -8.07 1.89 -2.24
C VAL A 65 -6.86 2.82 -2.38
N PHE A 66 -5.89 2.48 -3.25
CA PHE A 66 -4.68 3.29 -3.42
C PHE A 66 -4.91 4.63 -4.13
N GLU A 67 -6.04 4.79 -4.84
CA GLU A 67 -6.37 6.03 -5.54
C GLU A 67 -6.41 7.23 -4.57
N GLY A 68 -5.75 8.32 -4.98
CA GLY A 68 -5.65 9.55 -4.17
C GLY A 68 -4.57 9.51 -3.08
N PHE A 69 -4.02 8.33 -2.75
CA PHE A 69 -2.92 8.18 -1.80
C PHE A 69 -1.54 8.13 -2.45
N VAL A 70 -1.48 7.76 -3.73
CA VAL A 70 -0.23 7.52 -4.46
C VAL A 70 -0.21 8.22 -5.83
N PRO A 71 0.95 8.40 -6.47
CA PRO A 71 1.06 8.91 -7.84
C PRO A 71 0.30 8.05 -8.86
N ARG A 72 -0.15 8.69 -9.96
CA ARG A 72 -0.95 8.02 -11.00
C ARG A 72 -0.20 6.90 -11.72
N GLU A 73 1.10 7.07 -11.90
CA GLU A 73 1.97 6.06 -12.54
C GLU A 73 2.03 4.78 -11.71
N GLU A 74 2.28 4.91 -10.40
CA GLU A 74 2.27 3.79 -9.45
C GLU A 74 0.87 3.13 -9.38
N LEU A 75 -0.21 3.94 -9.39
CA LEU A 75 -1.58 3.44 -9.41
C LEU A 75 -1.89 2.62 -10.67
N GLY A 76 -1.36 3.01 -11.83
CA GLY A 76 -1.52 2.28 -13.09
C GLY A 76 -0.93 0.86 -13.01
N VAL A 77 0.24 0.71 -12.37
CA VAL A 77 0.85 -0.60 -12.12
C VAL A 77 -0.06 -1.43 -11.21
N ILE A 78 -0.50 -0.88 -10.08
CA ILE A 78 -1.40 -1.58 -9.13
C ILE A 78 -2.67 -2.07 -9.84
N TYR A 79 -3.31 -1.22 -10.65
CA TYR A 79 -4.50 -1.61 -11.42
C TYR A 79 -4.22 -2.77 -12.38
N SER A 80 -3.14 -2.68 -13.18
CA SER A 80 -2.79 -3.73 -14.13
C SER A 80 -2.51 -5.08 -13.45
N SER A 81 -1.76 -5.04 -12.34
CA SER A 81 -1.38 -6.22 -11.57
C SER A 81 -2.55 -6.83 -10.80
N GLU A 82 -3.48 -6.02 -10.31
CA GLU A 82 -4.74 -6.50 -9.74
C GLU A 82 -5.56 -7.27 -10.80
N LYS A 83 -5.70 -6.71 -12.02
CA LYS A 83 -6.44 -7.36 -13.11
C LYS A 83 -5.78 -8.65 -13.60
N SER A 84 -4.45 -8.74 -13.56
CA SER A 84 -3.72 -9.94 -13.98
C SER A 84 -3.52 -10.97 -12.88
N GLY A 85 -3.95 -10.69 -11.64
CA GLY A 85 -3.70 -11.55 -10.47
C GLY A 85 -2.23 -11.59 -10.01
N ALA A 86 -1.40 -10.61 -10.42
CA ALA A 86 0.03 -10.54 -10.11
C ALA A 86 0.34 -9.35 -9.19
N LEU A 87 -0.53 -9.11 -8.20
CA LEU A 87 -0.51 -7.91 -7.38
C LEU A 87 0.77 -7.77 -6.54
N ALA A 88 1.28 -8.89 -6.01
CA ALA A 88 2.54 -8.89 -5.26
C ALA A 88 3.72 -8.46 -6.14
N GLU A 89 3.81 -8.98 -7.36
CA GLU A 89 4.83 -8.65 -8.34
C GLU A 89 4.72 -7.18 -8.77
N GLY A 90 3.48 -6.68 -8.94
CA GLY A 90 3.21 -5.27 -9.21
C GLY A 90 3.78 -4.34 -8.13
N PHE A 91 3.50 -4.63 -6.87
CA PHE A 91 4.07 -3.87 -5.76
C PHE A 91 5.61 -3.94 -5.72
N LEU A 92 6.20 -5.11 -5.93
CA LEU A 92 7.66 -5.27 -5.95
C LEU A 92 8.32 -4.53 -7.11
N SER A 93 7.66 -4.47 -8.27
CA SER A 93 8.11 -3.67 -9.41
C SER A 93 8.17 -2.19 -9.05
N ILE A 94 7.14 -1.65 -8.39
CA ILE A 94 7.13 -0.25 -7.94
C ILE A 94 8.23 -0.01 -6.90
N VAL A 95 8.40 -0.92 -5.95
CA VAL A 95 9.47 -0.87 -4.94
C VAL A 95 10.85 -0.79 -5.61
N ALA A 96 11.10 -1.61 -6.64
CA ALA A 96 12.34 -1.59 -7.39
C ALA A 96 12.57 -0.22 -8.04
N THR A 97 11.58 0.34 -8.74
CA THR A 97 11.66 1.68 -9.36
C THR A 97 11.98 2.76 -8.31
N LEU A 98 11.29 2.75 -7.16
CA LEU A 98 11.52 3.74 -6.11
C LEU A 98 12.95 3.69 -5.51
N LYS A 99 13.63 2.52 -5.55
CA LYS A 99 15.04 2.37 -5.11
C LYS A 99 16.03 3.00 -6.09
N PHE A 100 15.71 3.03 -7.38
CA PHE A 100 16.62 3.51 -8.43
C PHE A 100 16.52 5.02 -8.67
N GLU A 101 15.38 5.63 -8.36
CA GLU A 101 15.18 7.08 -8.39
C GLU A 101 15.88 7.80 -7.20
N GLN A 102 17.15 7.50 -6.92
CA GLN A 102 17.94 8.23 -5.91
C GLN A 102 18.40 9.59 -6.42
#